data_AF-A0A399E697-F1
#
_entry.id   AF-A0A399E697-F1
#
_cell.length_a   1.000
_cell.length_b   1.000
_cell.length_c   1.000
_cell.angle_alpha   90.00
_cell.angle_beta   90.00
_cell.angle_gamma   90.00
#
_symmetry.space_group_name_H-M   'P 1'
#
loop_
_entity.id
_entity.type
_entity.pdbx_description
1 polymer ?
#
loop_
_entity_poly.entity_id
_entity_poly.type
_entity_poly.pdbx_seq_one_letter_code
_entity_poly.pdbx_strand_id
1 'polypeptide(L)'
;MARRLQHFYAEAETALEFEPRHFQQMAGLVCYYDTRHWVYLRLSRDEELGKTLNLLACDAGRYDEPLGREVGVGEAARVYLKVRFERETFRFFYALDGQRWQPVGPAFDSGKLSDDYCNGLSFTGTFIGLCAQDLSGARLHADFDCFTYRGLG
;
A
#
# COMPACT_ATOMS: atom_id res chain seq x y z
N MET A 1 1.90 -11.42 2.55
CA MET A 1 0.62 -12.01 3.02
C MET A 1 -0.52 -11.20 2.41
N ALA A 2 -1.67 -11.79 2.06
CA ALA A 2 -2.82 -11.03 1.57
C ALA A 2 -4.15 -11.69 1.94
N ARG A 3 -5.23 -10.90 1.97
CA ARG A 3 -6.61 -11.37 2.14
C ARG A 3 -7.54 -10.73 1.10
N ARG A 4 -8.63 -11.42 0.75
CA ARG A 4 -9.60 -10.93 -0.24
C ARG A 4 -10.41 -9.75 0.28
N LEU A 5 -10.67 -8.75 -0.57
CA LEU A 5 -11.69 -7.72 -0.33
C LEU A 5 -13.08 -8.35 -0.46
N GLN A 6 -13.90 -8.21 0.59
CA GLN A 6 -15.23 -8.86 0.68
C GLN A 6 -16.38 -7.86 0.86
N HIS A 7 -16.08 -6.57 1.04
CA HIS A 7 -17.08 -5.51 1.23
C HIS A 7 -16.73 -4.33 0.33
N PHE A 8 -17.75 -3.67 -0.24
CA PHE A 8 -17.54 -2.47 -1.04
C PHE A 8 -17.09 -1.26 -0.21
N TYR A 9 -17.51 -1.21 1.05
CA TYR A 9 -16.99 -0.29 2.04
C TYR A 9 -16.15 -1.09 3.03
N ALA A 10 -14.86 -0.79 3.11
CA ALA A 10 -13.94 -1.56 3.94
C ALA A 10 -12.75 -0.71 4.36
N GLU A 11 -12.12 -1.10 5.47
CA GLU A 11 -10.81 -0.60 5.88
C GLU A 11 -9.88 -1.77 6.16
N ALA A 12 -8.62 -1.61 5.78
CA ALA A 12 -7.54 -2.45 6.26
C ALA A 12 -6.41 -1.60 6.82
N GLU A 13 -5.83 -2.05 7.93
CA GLU A 13 -4.79 -1.31 8.65
C GLU A 13 -3.67 -2.23 9.12
N THR A 14 -2.47 -1.69 9.22
CA THR A 14 -1.29 -2.34 9.79
C THR A 14 -0.39 -1.33 10.51
N ALA A 15 0.51 -1.83 11.34
CA ALA A 15 1.58 -1.06 11.96
C ALA A 15 2.91 -1.69 11.54
N LEU A 16 3.76 -0.87 10.90
CA LEU A 16 5.00 -1.28 10.27
C LEU A 16 6.20 -0.68 11.01
N GLU A 17 7.14 -1.53 11.38
CA GLU A 17 8.50 -1.16 11.78
C GLU A 17 9.46 -1.62 10.69
N PHE A 18 10.17 -0.65 10.09
CA PHE A 18 11.05 -0.92 8.96
C PHE A 18 12.10 0.19 8.84
N GLU A 19 13.37 -0.22 8.77
CA GLU A 19 14.53 0.68 8.73
C GLU A 19 15.28 0.54 7.39
N PRO A 20 14.71 1.06 6.27
CA PRO A 20 15.33 0.99 4.97
C PRO A 20 16.63 1.81 4.94
N ARG A 21 17.64 1.24 4.31
CA ARG A 21 18.97 1.85 4.15
C ARG A 21 19.16 2.53 2.80
N HIS A 22 18.35 2.19 1.81
CA HIS A 22 18.35 2.78 0.47
C HIS A 22 17.03 2.51 -0.25
N PHE A 23 16.76 3.22 -1.35
CA PHE A 23 15.50 3.19 -2.11
C PHE A 23 15.05 1.80 -2.59
N GLN A 24 15.98 0.85 -2.77
CA GLN A 24 15.70 -0.53 -3.20
C GLN A 24 15.02 -1.42 -2.13
N GLN A 25 14.87 -0.91 -0.90
CA GLN A 25 14.25 -1.60 0.22
C GLN A 25 12.92 -0.95 0.53
N MET A 26 11.83 -1.71 0.43
CA MET A 26 10.49 -1.18 0.61
C MET A 26 9.59 -2.18 1.31
N ALA A 27 8.70 -1.70 2.18
CA ALA A 27 7.68 -2.51 2.83
C ALA A 27 6.40 -1.71 3.04
N GLY A 28 5.24 -2.36 3.02
CA GLY A 28 3.98 -1.68 3.30
C GLY A 28 2.72 -2.43 2.89
N LEU A 29 1.72 -1.67 2.46
CA LEU A 29 0.35 -2.11 2.23
C LEU A 29 0.00 -2.05 0.74
N VAL A 30 -0.46 -3.15 0.16
CA VAL A 30 -0.78 -3.27 -1.27
C VAL A 30 -2.23 -3.66 -1.50
N CYS A 31 -2.87 -2.98 -2.44
CA CYS A 31 -4.09 -3.45 -3.10
C CYS A 31 -3.66 -4.14 -4.40
N TYR A 32 -3.88 -5.45 -4.49
CA TYR A 32 -3.34 -6.30 -5.53
C TYR A 32 -4.43 -7.07 -6.22
N TYR A 33 -4.39 -7.12 -7.55
CA TYR A 33 -5.25 -7.99 -8.34
C TYR A 33 -4.43 -9.06 -9.06
N ASP A 34 -3.48 -8.62 -9.89
CA ASP A 34 -2.50 -9.45 -10.58
C ASP A 34 -1.18 -8.69 -10.77
N THR A 35 -0.20 -9.26 -11.48
CA THR A 35 1.11 -8.62 -11.67
C THR A 35 1.07 -7.33 -12.49
N ARG A 36 -0.03 -7.08 -13.20
CA ARG A 36 -0.26 -5.92 -14.08
C ARG A 36 -1.23 -4.90 -13.49
N HIS A 37 -1.87 -5.22 -12.36
CA HIS A 37 -2.88 -4.39 -11.70
C HIS A 37 -2.68 -4.40 -10.18
N TRP A 38 -2.07 -3.34 -9.66
CA TRP A 38 -1.84 -3.17 -8.23
C TRP A 38 -1.56 -1.70 -7.87
N VAL A 39 -1.80 -1.35 -6.62
CA VAL A 39 -1.37 -0.09 -6.02
C VAL A 39 -0.75 -0.38 -4.66
N TYR A 40 0.44 0.15 -4.42
CA TYR A 40 1.29 -0.17 -3.28
C TYR A 40 1.70 1.10 -2.54
N LEU A 41 1.21 1.26 -1.31
CA LEU A 41 1.76 2.22 -0.36
C LEU A 41 3.00 1.62 0.30
N ARG A 42 4.17 2.16 -0.03
CA ARG A 42 5.45 1.71 0.51
C ARG A 42 6.05 2.71 1.49
N LEU A 43 6.69 2.21 2.54
CA LEU A 43 7.75 2.89 3.26
C LEU A 43 9.10 2.48 2.65
N SER A 44 9.96 3.46 2.36
CA SER A 44 11.32 3.27 1.82
C SER A 44 12.24 4.37 2.38
N ARG A 45 13.39 4.57 1.73
CA ARG A 45 14.34 5.63 2.03
C ARG A 45 14.62 6.48 0.80
N ASP A 46 14.47 7.78 0.98
CA ASP A 46 14.99 8.83 0.10
C ASP A 46 16.32 9.37 0.64
N GLU A 47 17.20 9.83 -0.26
CA GLU A 47 18.55 10.31 0.11
C GLU A 47 18.51 11.64 0.88
N GLU A 48 17.55 12.51 0.59
CA GLU A 48 17.41 13.83 1.23
C GLU A 48 16.46 13.79 2.42
N LEU A 49 15.32 13.11 2.28
CA LEU A 49 14.23 13.10 3.26
C LEU A 49 14.37 11.98 4.31
N GLY A 50 15.26 11.00 4.11
CA GLY A 50 15.37 9.84 4.99
C GLY A 50 14.20 8.87 4.79
N LYS A 51 13.53 8.44 5.87
CA LYS A 51 12.40 7.51 5.76
C LYS A 51 11.18 8.22 5.14
N THR A 52 10.61 7.59 4.13
CA THR A 52 9.58 8.20 3.29
C THR A 52 8.51 7.22 2.85
N LEU A 53 7.29 7.74 2.67
CA LEU A 53 6.18 7.05 2.04
C LEU A 53 6.02 7.49 0.58
N ASN A 54 5.70 6.52 -0.29
CA ASN A 54 5.31 6.77 -1.67
C ASN A 54 4.27 5.76 -2.15
N LEU A 55 3.56 6.09 -3.22
CA LEU A 55 2.62 5.21 -3.91
C LEU A 55 3.23 4.74 -5.21
N LEU A 56 3.26 3.43 -5.39
CA LEU A 56 3.58 2.79 -6.65
C LEU A 56 2.29 2.23 -7.24
N ALA A 57 2.03 2.42 -8.52
CA ALA A 57 0.86 1.88 -9.19
C ALA A 57 1.25 1.15 -10.47
N CYS A 58 0.48 0.12 -10.81
CA CYS A 58 0.57 -0.58 -12.07
C CYS A 58 -0.84 -0.77 -12.62
N ASP A 59 -1.07 -0.26 -13.84
CA ASP A 59 -2.35 -0.28 -14.52
C ASP A 59 -2.15 -0.86 -15.92
N ALA A 60 -2.68 -2.05 -16.18
CA ALA A 60 -2.44 -2.84 -17.40
C ALA A 60 -0.94 -3.03 -17.72
N GLY A 61 -0.10 -3.15 -16.69
CA GLY A 61 1.36 -3.28 -16.83
C GLY A 61 2.11 -1.96 -16.99
N ARG A 62 1.40 -0.82 -17.04
CA ARG A 62 2.01 0.52 -17.04
C ARG A 62 2.29 0.94 -15.60
N TYR A 63 3.57 1.03 -15.26
CA TYR A 63 4.04 1.55 -13.98
C TYR A 63 3.82 3.07 -13.88
N ASP A 64 3.48 3.54 -12.68
CA ASP A 64 3.31 4.94 -12.34
C ASP A 64 3.67 5.21 -10.86
N GLU A 65 4.08 6.44 -10.56
CA GLU A 65 4.32 6.96 -9.20
C GLU A 65 3.45 8.19 -8.98
N PRO A 66 2.22 8.03 -8.46
CA PRO A 66 1.21 9.10 -8.47
C PRO A 66 1.53 10.29 -7.57
N LEU A 67 2.57 10.21 -6.74
CA LEU A 67 3.01 11.33 -5.91
C LEU A 67 4.05 12.16 -6.65
N GLY A 68 3.81 13.47 -6.76
CA GLY A 68 4.83 14.40 -7.25
C GLY A 68 6.01 14.61 -6.28
N ARG A 69 5.87 14.19 -5.01
CA ARG A 69 6.90 14.24 -3.98
C ARG A 69 6.65 13.18 -2.91
N GLU A 70 7.71 12.53 -2.43
CA GLU A 70 7.62 11.59 -1.32
C GLU A 70 7.19 12.27 0.00
N VAL A 71 6.51 11.52 0.86
CA VAL A 71 6.04 12.00 2.16
C VAL A 71 7.03 11.54 3.24
N GLY A 72 7.82 12.47 3.77
CA GLY A 72 8.74 12.18 4.87
C GLY A 72 8.01 11.80 6.15
N VAL A 73 8.47 10.75 6.82
CA VAL A 73 7.94 10.30 8.13
C VAL A 73 8.90 10.57 9.29
N GLY A 74 10.04 11.22 9.01
CA GLY A 74 11.09 11.50 9.99
C GLY A 74 11.66 10.23 10.62
N GLU A 75 12.01 10.32 11.89
CA GLU A 75 12.65 9.23 12.65
C GLU A 75 11.63 8.29 13.32
N ALA A 76 10.38 8.25 12.85
CA ALA A 76 9.34 7.41 13.43
C ALA A 76 9.75 5.93 13.37
N ALA A 77 9.94 5.28 14.52
CA ALA A 77 10.27 3.85 14.60
C ALA A 77 9.16 2.98 14.00
N ARG A 78 7.92 3.47 14.09
CA ARG A 78 6.72 2.77 13.64
C ARG A 78 5.85 3.71 12.82
N VAL A 79 5.30 3.19 11.72
CA VAL A 79 4.35 3.90 10.85
C VAL A 79 3.09 3.05 10.70
N TYR A 80 1.94 3.66 10.92
CA TYR A 80 0.65 3.00 10.72
C TYR A 80 0.18 3.28 9.29
N LEU A 81 -0.22 2.22 8.59
CA LEU A 81 -0.67 2.30 7.20
C LEU A 81 -2.12 1.82 7.11
N LYS A 82 -2.90 2.48 6.27
CA LYS A 82 -4.32 2.15 6.06
C LYS A 82 -4.71 2.30 4.60
N VAL A 83 -5.65 1.47 4.17
CA VAL A 83 -6.44 1.71 2.97
C VAL A 83 -7.91 1.69 3.33
N ARG A 84 -8.68 2.63 2.78
CA ARG A 84 -10.14 2.68 2.88
C ARG A 84 -10.74 2.55 1.49
N PHE A 85 -11.68 1.63 1.34
CA PHE A 85 -12.54 1.45 0.18
C PHE A 85 -13.90 2.11 0.44
N GLU A 86 -14.36 2.90 -0.53
CA GLU A 86 -15.64 3.59 -0.57
C GLU A 86 -16.31 3.31 -1.92
N ARG A 87 -16.76 2.06 -2.11
CA ARG A 87 -17.29 1.51 -3.37
C ARG A 87 -16.35 1.73 -4.55
N GLU A 88 -16.59 2.78 -5.31
CA GLU A 88 -15.97 3.09 -6.60
C GLU A 88 -14.53 3.55 -6.45
N THR A 89 -14.15 3.98 -5.24
CA THR A 89 -12.78 4.42 -4.98
C THR A 89 -12.16 3.80 -3.76
N PHE A 90 -10.83 3.82 -3.70
CA PHE A 90 -10.08 3.59 -2.48
C PHE A 90 -8.96 4.60 -2.32
N ARG A 91 -8.56 4.86 -1.08
CA ARG A 91 -7.46 5.78 -0.76
C ARG A 91 -6.59 5.24 0.37
N PHE A 92 -5.30 5.55 0.29
CA PHE A 92 -4.33 5.24 1.31
C PHE A 92 -4.17 6.36 2.34
N PHE A 93 -3.86 5.95 3.57
CA PHE A 93 -3.63 6.86 4.70
C PHE A 93 -2.45 6.35 5.53
N TYR A 94 -1.83 7.28 6.26
CA TYR A 94 -0.81 6.96 7.25
C TYR A 94 -1.04 7.71 8.56
N ALA A 95 -0.49 7.19 9.65
CA ALA A 95 -0.40 7.89 10.94
C ALA A 95 0.93 7.54 11.62
N LEU A 96 1.48 8.48 12.39
CA LEU A 96 2.69 8.25 13.20
C LEU A 96 2.35 7.88 14.65
N ASP A 97 1.17 8.27 15.12
CA ASP A 97 0.64 8.01 16.47
C ASP A 97 -0.45 6.92 16.49
N GLY A 98 -0.79 6.36 15.32
CA GLY A 98 -1.88 5.41 15.13
C GLY A 98 -3.29 5.99 15.26
N GLN A 99 -3.43 7.32 15.39
CA GLN A 99 -4.70 8.00 15.65
C GLN A 99 -5.02 9.07 14.60
N ARG A 100 -4.04 9.93 14.27
CA ARG A 100 -4.20 11.06 13.35
C ARG A 100 -3.86 10.66 11.93
N TRP A 101 -4.85 10.06 11.27
CA TRP A 101 -4.74 9.59 9.90
C TRP A 101 -4.68 10.73 8.88
N GLN A 102 -3.65 10.71 8.05
CA GLN A 102 -3.44 11.65 6.96
C GLN A 102 -3.52 10.91 5.62
N PRO A 103 -4.21 11.45 4.61
CA PRO A 103 -4.27 10.83 3.29
C PRO A 103 -2.89 10.86 2.61
N VAL A 104 -2.59 9.81 1.85
CA VAL A 104 -1.42 9.74 0.96
C VAL A 104 -1.93 9.71 -0.47
N GLY A 105 -1.60 10.74 -1.25
CA GLY A 105 -1.93 10.80 -2.67
C GLY A 105 -3.42 10.88 -3.02
N PRO A 106 -3.77 10.61 -4.29
CA PRO A 106 -5.13 10.67 -4.78
C PRO A 106 -5.97 9.46 -4.33
N ALA A 107 -7.28 9.52 -4.60
CA ALA A 107 -8.10 8.31 -4.61
C ALA A 107 -7.88 7.54 -5.93
N PHE A 108 -7.94 6.22 -5.85
CA PHE A 108 -7.84 5.31 -6.98
C PHE A 108 -9.22 4.73 -7.30
N ASP A 109 -9.45 4.43 -8.58
CA ASP A 109 -10.65 3.74 -9.05
C ASP A 109 -10.57 2.25 -8.68
N SER A 110 -11.50 1.79 -7.84
CA SER A 110 -11.62 0.39 -7.41
C SER A 110 -11.91 -0.55 -8.58
N GLY A 111 -12.60 -0.06 -9.62
CA GLY A 111 -12.94 -0.82 -10.82
C GLY A 111 -11.71 -1.29 -11.59
N LYS A 112 -10.57 -0.60 -11.48
CA LYS A 112 -9.31 -1.04 -12.09
C LYS A 112 -8.73 -2.31 -11.48
N LEU A 113 -9.18 -2.69 -10.29
CA LEU A 113 -8.80 -3.92 -9.60
C LEU A 113 -9.93 -4.95 -9.64
N SER A 114 -10.62 -5.07 -10.78
CA SER A 114 -11.77 -5.97 -10.96
C SER A 114 -11.61 -6.90 -12.17
N ASP A 115 -12.37 -8.00 -12.14
CA ASP A 115 -12.43 -9.00 -13.20
C ASP A 115 -12.81 -8.38 -14.56
N ASP A 116 -13.78 -7.45 -14.55
CA ASP A 116 -14.27 -6.76 -15.75
C ASP A 116 -13.17 -5.92 -16.43
N TYR A 117 -12.32 -5.27 -15.64
CA TYR A 117 -11.22 -4.45 -16.15
C TYR A 117 -10.01 -5.30 -16.59
N CYS A 118 -9.71 -6.36 -15.84
CA CYS A 118 -8.51 -7.19 -16.05
C CYS A 118 -8.74 -8.33 -17.07
N ASN A 119 -9.45 -8.04 -18.16
CA ASN A 119 -9.75 -8.93 -19.30
C ASN A 119 -10.66 -10.16 -19.01
N GLY A 120 -11.52 -10.13 -17.99
CA GLY A 120 -12.71 -11.00 -17.87
C GLY A 120 -12.48 -12.50 -17.64
N LEU A 121 -11.24 -12.98 -17.60
CA LEU A 121 -10.88 -14.39 -17.36
C LEU A 121 -10.23 -14.63 -15.99
N SER A 122 -10.26 -13.62 -15.13
CA SER A 122 -9.59 -13.64 -13.85
C SER A 122 -10.63 -13.85 -12.75
N PHE A 123 -10.53 -14.94 -11.98
CA PHE A 123 -11.52 -15.38 -10.98
C PHE A 123 -11.09 -15.05 -9.53
N THR A 124 -10.12 -14.15 -9.36
CA THR A 124 -9.43 -13.89 -8.07
C THR A 124 -10.10 -12.79 -7.25
N GLY A 125 -10.54 -11.70 -7.87
CA GLY A 125 -10.96 -10.48 -7.16
C GLY A 125 -9.80 -9.75 -6.47
N THR A 126 -10.07 -8.54 -5.97
CA THR A 126 -9.06 -7.70 -5.29
C THR A 126 -8.60 -8.31 -3.95
N PHE A 127 -7.29 -8.27 -3.71
CA PHE A 127 -6.66 -8.60 -2.43
C PHE A 127 -6.06 -7.34 -1.79
N ILE A 128 -6.07 -7.31 -0.45
CA ILE A 128 -5.31 -6.35 0.34
C ILE A 128 -4.24 -7.14 1.08
N GLY A 129 -2.98 -6.70 1.00
CA GLY A 129 -1.86 -7.45 1.54
C GLY A 129 -0.73 -6.61 2.11
N LEU A 130 0.10 -7.30 2.87
CA LEU A 130 1.38 -6.84 3.39
C LEU A 130 2.49 -7.40 2.51
N CYS A 131 3.41 -6.54 2.11
CA CYS A 131 4.56 -6.95 1.32
C CYS A 131 5.83 -6.22 1.78
N ALA A 132 6.96 -6.89 1.56
CA ALA A 132 8.30 -6.38 1.77
C ALA A 132 9.18 -6.87 0.61
N GLN A 133 9.96 -5.96 0.05
CA GLN A 133 10.87 -6.22 -1.06
C GLN A 133 12.22 -5.62 -0.74
N ASP A 134 13.26 -6.42 -0.90
CA ASP A 134 14.63 -5.96 -0.84
C ASP A 134 15.33 -6.35 -2.14
N LEU A 135 15.44 -5.40 -3.05
CA LEU A 135 16.02 -5.62 -4.37
C LEU A 135 17.56 -5.61 -4.34
N SER A 136 18.18 -5.26 -3.20
CA SER A 136 19.63 -5.35 -3.01
C SER A 136 20.10 -6.78 -2.69
N GLY A 137 19.18 -7.66 -2.26
CA GLY A 137 19.50 -8.99 -1.77
C GLY A 137 19.98 -9.05 -0.32
N ALA A 138 19.98 -7.93 0.42
CA ALA A 138 20.38 -7.87 1.82
C ALA A 138 19.39 -8.55 2.78
N ARG A 139 18.20 -8.94 2.29
CA ARG A 139 17.12 -9.60 3.03
C ARG A 139 16.72 -8.81 4.28
N LEU A 140 16.59 -7.49 4.15
CA LEU A 140 16.13 -6.64 5.23
C LEU A 140 14.72 -7.08 5.67
N HIS A 141 14.53 -7.23 6.98
CA HIS A 141 13.24 -7.59 7.56
C HIS A 141 12.35 -6.36 7.72
N ALA A 142 11.05 -6.59 7.64
CA ALA A 142 10.00 -5.63 7.93
C ALA A 142 9.02 -6.29 8.91
N ASP A 143 8.80 -5.67 10.05
CA ASP A 143 7.98 -6.22 11.11
C ASP A 143 6.59 -5.57 11.06
N PHE A 144 5.57 -6.42 10.96
CA PHE A 144 4.16 -6.01 10.93
C PHE A 144 3.47 -6.55 12.17
N ASP A 145 3.16 -5.66 13.11
CA ASP A 145 2.56 -6.03 14.40
C ASP A 145 1.15 -6.56 14.28
N CYS A 146 0.42 -6.08 13.28
CA CYS A 146 -0.98 -6.42 13.09
C CYS A 146 -1.40 -6.30 11.64
N PHE A 147 -2.50 -6.96 11.31
CA PHE A 147 -3.24 -6.71 10.09
C PHE A 147 -4.73 -6.80 10.41
N THR A 148 -5.39 -5.65 10.39
CA THR A 148 -6.83 -5.57 10.67
C THR A 148 -7.59 -5.35 9.37
N TYR A 149 -8.77 -5.97 9.25
CA TYR A 149 -9.70 -5.70 8.18
C TYR A 149 -11.11 -5.62 8.76
N ARG A 150 -11.86 -4.61 8.34
CA ARG A 150 -13.25 -4.38 8.75
C ARG A 150 -14.09 -4.03 7.53
N GLY A 151 -15.23 -4.68 7.37
CA GLY A 151 -16.29 -4.18 6.51
C GLY A 151 -16.98 -3.00 7.20
N LEU A 152 -17.28 -1.94 6.45
CA LEU A 152 -18.10 -0.84 6.92
C LEU A 152 -19.53 -1.10 6.40
N GLY A 153 -20.51 -1.04 7.30
CA GLY A 153 -21.92 -1.29 6.99
C GLY A 153 -22.59 -0.13 6.27
#